data_AF-C8PM36-F1
#
_entry.id   AF-C8PM36-F1
#
_cell.length_a   1.000
_cell.length_b   1.000
_cell.length_c   1.000
_cell.angle_alpha   90.00
_cell.angle_beta   90.00
_cell.angle_gamma   90.00
#
_symmetry.space_group_name_H-M   'P 1'
#
loop_
_entity.id
_entity.type
_entity.pdbx_description
1 polymer ?
#
loop_
_entity_poly.entity_id
_entity_poly.type
_entity_poly.pdbx_seq_one_letter_code
_entity_poly.pdbx_strand_id
1 'polypeptide(L)'
;MQSSIPFYNVHDPSVCIPLEKVLRVNGTEGGYYIPQQIPSLPDSLIYKDPPPSFRDVAFEVFRSFLQDAISESDLYTLIARAFPFKVPVFPIDPRTYIVELTHGDGGSYTDFGARFTALLIDYFCRHSELPMHILFAGSELETLSLAKAFSEFEDIHATFLYPKDDVQDMIKQQFISLPENIHIFNVNGSLDDCKAIIAEITEDADMSGSMELFIPHPAQTTYLLSQVCCCLYAVLTVLSRAGYDNNIEQPQLIIGTPLKQPNAVSAAVLAKKMGAPINGFIATADFFCNDPQIDYEEECTRVKMLYTQGNTEECIPEIALFR
;
A
#
# COMPACT_ATOMS: atom_id res chain seq x y z
N MET A 1 20.73 -10.65 15.32
CA MET A 1 19.26 -10.68 15.25
C MET A 1 18.94 -10.73 13.78
N GLN A 2 18.21 -11.74 13.33
CA GLN A 2 17.77 -11.78 11.95
C GLN A 2 16.69 -10.70 11.81
N SER A 3 17.00 -9.68 11.02
CA SER A 3 16.09 -8.56 10.76
C SER A 3 15.03 -8.99 9.73
N SER A 4 14.02 -8.16 9.51
CA SER A 4 13.12 -8.35 8.37
C SER A 4 13.88 -8.50 7.04
N ILE A 5 13.19 -9.00 6.02
CA ILE A 5 13.72 -9.07 4.65
C ILE A 5 14.16 -7.66 4.22
N PRO A 6 15.41 -7.48 3.76
CA PRO A 6 15.87 -6.21 3.24
C PRO A 6 15.17 -5.82 1.94
N PHE A 7 15.05 -4.51 1.69
CA PHE A 7 14.53 -3.96 0.45
C PHE A 7 15.59 -3.06 -0.20
N TYR A 8 15.64 -3.09 -1.53
CA TYR A 8 16.49 -2.20 -2.33
C TYR A 8 15.72 -0.97 -2.78
N ASN A 9 16.37 0.18 -2.78
CA ASN A 9 15.86 1.37 -3.48
C ASN A 9 15.94 1.13 -5.01
N VAL A 10 14.86 1.38 -5.74
CA VAL A 10 14.78 1.17 -7.20
C VAL A 10 15.69 2.15 -7.95
N HIS A 11 15.89 3.36 -7.44
CA HIS A 11 16.73 4.38 -8.05
C HIS A 11 18.22 4.22 -7.68
N ASP A 12 18.50 3.70 -6.49
CA ASP A 12 19.85 3.35 -6.04
C ASP A 12 19.89 1.95 -5.40
N PRO A 13 20.08 0.88 -6.20
CA PRO A 13 20.12 -0.49 -5.70
C PRO A 13 21.26 -0.78 -4.71
N SER A 14 22.23 0.14 -4.54
CA SER A 14 23.27 0.00 -3.51
C SER A 14 22.71 0.21 -2.09
N VAL A 15 21.59 0.92 -1.98
CA VAL A 15 20.86 1.12 -0.72
C VAL A 15 19.96 -0.08 -0.48
N CYS A 16 20.37 -0.95 0.45
CA CYS A 16 19.61 -2.14 0.87
C CYS A 16 19.44 -2.13 2.39
N ILE A 17 18.20 -1.99 2.85
CA ILE A 17 17.89 -1.84 4.28
C ILE A 17 16.70 -2.71 4.71
N PRO A 18 16.64 -3.17 5.98
CA PRO A 18 15.49 -3.91 6.51
C PRO A 18 14.18 -3.14 6.38
N LEU A 19 13.07 -3.85 6.21
CA LEU A 19 11.72 -3.30 6.09
C LEU A 19 11.41 -2.27 7.19
N GLU A 20 11.68 -2.57 8.47
CA GLU A 20 11.40 -1.62 9.57
C GLU A 20 12.14 -0.28 9.42
N LYS A 21 13.27 -0.25 8.69
CA LYS A 21 13.96 1.00 8.34
C LYS A 21 13.36 1.67 7.12
N VAL A 22 12.95 0.90 6.11
CA VAL A 22 12.22 1.40 4.92
C VAL A 22 10.96 2.15 5.34
N LEU A 23 10.24 1.65 6.35
CA LEU A 23 9.05 2.29 6.90
C LEU A 23 9.29 3.72 7.39
N ARG A 24 10.54 4.06 7.75
CA ARG A 24 10.94 5.38 8.25
C ARG A 24 11.61 6.24 7.18
N VAL A 25 11.77 5.73 5.96
CA VAL A 25 12.26 6.54 4.85
C VAL A 25 11.13 7.46 4.42
N ASN A 26 11.39 8.75 4.52
CA ASN A 26 10.43 9.81 4.25
C ASN A 26 10.33 10.14 2.75
N GLY A 27 9.18 10.65 2.34
CA GLY A 27 8.98 11.27 1.04
C GLY A 27 9.13 10.30 -0.14
N THR A 28 9.54 10.84 -1.29
CA THR A 28 9.67 10.08 -2.54
C THR A 28 10.65 8.93 -2.43
N GLU A 29 11.74 9.09 -1.67
CA GLU A 29 12.73 8.03 -1.42
C GLU A 29 12.08 6.78 -0.80
N GLY A 30 11.11 6.94 0.11
CA GLY A 30 10.42 5.82 0.76
C GLY A 30 9.46 5.05 -0.14
N GLY A 31 9.09 5.63 -1.28
CA GLY A 31 8.11 5.10 -2.23
C GLY A 31 8.65 4.08 -3.25
N TYR A 32 9.96 3.88 -3.29
CA TYR A 32 10.61 3.08 -4.34
C TYR A 32 11.49 1.98 -3.75
N TYR A 33 10.95 1.20 -2.82
CA TYR A 33 11.64 0.04 -2.26
C TYR A 33 10.97 -1.27 -2.69
N ILE A 34 11.77 -2.24 -3.11
CA ILE A 34 11.31 -3.59 -3.45
C ILE A 34 12.09 -4.65 -2.67
N PRO A 35 11.48 -5.80 -2.34
CA PRO A 35 12.14 -6.79 -1.50
C PRO A 35 13.34 -7.43 -2.21
N GLN A 36 14.46 -7.58 -1.50
CA GLN A 36 15.64 -8.29 -1.97
C GLN A 36 15.33 -9.77 -2.25
N GLN A 37 14.48 -10.36 -1.40
CA GLN A 37 14.01 -11.73 -1.55
C GLN A 37 12.49 -11.74 -1.48
N ILE A 38 11.84 -12.39 -2.44
CA ILE A 38 10.40 -12.58 -2.45
C ILE A 38 10.11 -13.92 -1.77
N PRO A 39 9.50 -13.93 -0.57
CA PRO A 39 9.16 -15.16 0.12
C PRO A 39 8.00 -15.86 -0.57
N SER A 40 8.06 -17.19 -0.65
CA SER A 40 6.92 -18.00 -1.11
C SER A 40 5.97 -18.25 0.05
N LEU A 41 4.67 -18.12 -0.21
CA LEU A 41 3.63 -18.47 0.76
C LEU A 41 3.44 -19.99 0.81
N PRO A 42 3.06 -20.54 1.96
CA PRO A 42 2.90 -21.99 2.10
C PRO A 42 1.67 -22.48 1.32
N ASP A 43 1.79 -23.68 0.73
CA ASP A 43 0.69 -24.38 0.07
C ASP A 43 -0.55 -24.52 0.97
N SER A 44 -0.35 -24.64 2.29
CA SER A 44 -1.43 -24.72 3.27
C SER A 44 -2.27 -23.45 3.37
N LEU A 45 -1.76 -22.30 2.93
CA LEU A 45 -2.52 -21.05 2.79
C LEU A 45 -3.17 -20.96 1.40
N ILE A 46 -2.39 -21.23 0.35
CA ILE A 46 -2.83 -21.08 -1.05
C ILE A 46 -3.97 -22.05 -1.40
N TYR A 47 -3.88 -23.29 -0.91
CA TYR A 47 -4.85 -24.36 -1.19
C TYR A 47 -5.78 -24.65 0.00
N LYS A 48 -5.91 -23.71 0.93
CA LYS A 48 -6.80 -23.85 2.10
C LYS A 48 -8.26 -23.90 1.64
N ASP A 49 -9.02 -24.85 2.18
CA ASP A 49 -10.47 -24.97 2.00
C ASP A 49 -11.13 -25.15 3.39
N PRO A 50 -12.03 -24.24 3.84
CA PRO A 50 -12.48 -23.02 3.17
C PRO A 50 -11.34 -22.00 2.96
N PRO A 51 -11.49 -21.06 2.00
CA PRO A 51 -10.46 -20.07 1.69
C PRO A 51 -10.09 -19.23 2.94
N PRO A 52 -8.84 -18.75 3.03
CA PRO A 52 -8.38 -17.96 4.16
C PRO A 52 -9.12 -16.62 4.25
N SER A 53 -9.27 -16.10 5.46
CA SER A 53 -9.79 -14.74 5.65
C SER A 53 -8.79 -13.69 5.11
N PHE A 54 -9.24 -12.45 4.85
CA PHE A 54 -8.33 -11.37 4.46
C PHE A 54 -7.23 -11.16 5.51
N ARG A 55 -7.56 -11.27 6.80
CA ARG A 55 -6.59 -11.16 7.90
C ARG A 55 -5.61 -12.32 7.96
N ASP A 56 -6.04 -13.54 7.62
CA ASP A 56 -5.15 -14.70 7.52
C ASP A 56 -4.10 -14.46 6.42
N VAL A 57 -4.55 -14.00 5.24
CA VAL A 57 -3.67 -13.65 4.11
C VAL A 57 -2.72 -12.53 4.52
N ALA A 58 -3.23 -11.45 5.10
CA ALA A 58 -2.43 -10.31 5.50
C ALA A 58 -1.38 -10.70 6.56
N PHE A 59 -1.76 -11.51 7.54
CA PHE A 59 -0.83 -12.03 8.54
C PHE A 59 0.32 -12.81 7.89
N GLU A 60 0.04 -13.78 7.02
CA GLU A 60 1.07 -14.59 6.38
C GLU A 60 1.99 -13.75 5.46
N VAL A 61 1.41 -12.82 4.69
CA VAL A 61 2.19 -11.90 3.85
C VAL A 61 3.12 -11.06 4.72
N PHE A 62 2.60 -10.31 5.70
CA PHE A 62 3.43 -9.43 6.51
C PHE A 62 4.42 -10.19 7.40
N ARG A 63 4.04 -11.36 7.93
CA ARG A 63 4.93 -12.26 8.68
C ARG A 63 6.13 -12.65 7.83
N SER A 64 5.91 -13.00 6.57
CA SER A 64 7.00 -13.45 5.67
C SER A 64 8.06 -12.36 5.42
N PHE A 65 7.65 -11.08 5.41
CA PHE A 65 8.56 -9.95 5.23
C PHE A 65 9.14 -9.43 6.55
N LEU A 66 8.33 -9.24 7.59
CA LEU A 66 8.76 -8.67 8.86
C LEU A 66 9.58 -9.65 9.71
N GLN A 67 9.34 -10.96 9.58
CA GLN A 67 10.05 -12.01 10.31
C GLN A 67 10.13 -11.69 11.82
N ASP A 68 11.33 -11.72 12.41
CA ASP A 68 11.54 -11.48 13.83
C ASP A 68 11.48 -9.99 14.23
N ALA A 69 11.26 -9.06 13.29
CA ALA A 69 11.16 -7.63 13.60
C ALA A 69 9.90 -7.30 14.42
N ILE A 70 8.85 -8.12 14.31
CA ILE A 70 7.63 -8.04 15.11
C ILE A 70 7.28 -9.45 15.58
N SER A 71 6.95 -9.62 16.86
CA SER A 71 6.50 -10.92 17.35
C SER A 71 5.19 -11.33 16.66
N GLU A 72 4.97 -12.63 16.43
CA GLU A 72 3.73 -13.09 15.78
C GLU A 72 2.46 -12.64 16.53
N SER A 73 2.53 -12.60 17.87
CA SER A 73 1.42 -12.14 18.72
C SER A 73 1.10 -10.66 18.49
N ASP A 74 2.14 -9.83 18.40
CA ASP A 74 1.95 -8.40 18.14
C ASP A 74 1.47 -8.18 16.72
N LEU A 75 2.05 -8.87 15.74
CA LEU A 75 1.64 -8.80 14.33
C LEU A 75 0.17 -9.19 14.17
N TYR A 76 -0.28 -10.26 14.81
CA TYR A 76 -1.69 -10.66 14.78
C TYR A 76 -2.61 -9.55 15.31
N THR A 77 -2.21 -8.90 16.40
CA THR A 77 -2.94 -7.78 17.00
C THR A 77 -2.98 -6.57 16.06
N LEU A 78 -1.85 -6.23 15.44
CA LEU A 78 -1.75 -5.12 14.48
C LEU A 78 -2.61 -5.37 13.26
N ILE A 79 -2.58 -6.57 12.67
CA ILE A 79 -3.41 -6.95 11.50
C ILE A 79 -4.90 -6.89 11.84
N ALA A 80 -5.31 -7.37 13.01
CA ALA A 80 -6.70 -7.31 13.44
C ALA A 80 -7.20 -5.86 13.62
N ARG A 81 -6.34 -4.96 14.12
CA ARG A 81 -6.63 -3.52 14.25
C ARG A 81 -6.60 -2.79 12.91
N ALA A 82 -5.69 -3.15 12.01
CA ALA A 82 -5.54 -2.50 10.72
C ALA A 82 -6.74 -2.74 9.81
N PHE A 83 -7.29 -3.96 9.85
CA PHE A 83 -8.34 -4.40 8.94
C PHE A 83 -9.60 -4.84 9.71
N PRO A 84 -10.32 -3.91 10.37
CA PRO A 84 -11.56 -4.18 11.10
C PRO A 84 -12.75 -4.53 10.20
N PHE A 85 -12.60 -4.32 8.90
CA PHE A 85 -13.66 -4.41 7.90
C PHE A 85 -13.56 -5.65 7.01
N LYS A 86 -14.62 -5.89 6.23
CA LYS A 86 -14.68 -6.96 5.23
C LYS A 86 -14.07 -6.49 3.92
N VAL A 87 -13.59 -7.44 3.12
CA VAL A 87 -13.16 -7.23 1.73
C VAL A 87 -14.06 -8.10 0.85
N PRO A 88 -15.18 -7.58 0.34
CA PRO A 88 -16.08 -8.35 -0.51
C PRO A 88 -15.44 -8.69 -1.85
N VAL A 89 -15.68 -9.90 -2.33
CA VAL A 89 -15.36 -10.35 -3.69
C VAL A 89 -16.60 -11.00 -4.25
N PHE A 90 -17.09 -10.52 -5.38
CA PHE A 90 -18.32 -11.04 -5.99
C PHE A 90 -18.27 -11.00 -7.51
N PRO A 91 -19.01 -11.90 -8.19
CA PRO A 91 -19.11 -11.91 -9.63
C PRO A 91 -19.93 -10.72 -10.12
N ILE A 92 -19.46 -10.07 -11.18
CA ILE A 92 -20.20 -9.04 -11.91
C ILE A 92 -20.71 -9.57 -13.26
N ASP A 93 -20.10 -10.64 -13.76
CA ASP A 93 -20.57 -11.44 -14.89
C ASP A 93 -20.05 -12.90 -14.74
N PRO A 94 -20.40 -13.84 -15.64
CA PRO A 94 -20.00 -15.24 -15.51
C PRO A 94 -18.49 -15.51 -15.38
N ARG A 95 -17.63 -14.59 -15.82
CA ARG A 95 -16.16 -14.73 -15.89
C ARG A 95 -15.42 -13.64 -15.14
N THR A 96 -16.10 -12.56 -14.74
CA THR A 96 -15.47 -11.40 -14.09
C THR A 96 -15.95 -11.23 -12.67
N TYR A 97 -15.00 -10.96 -11.78
CA TYR A 97 -15.23 -10.65 -10.38
C TYR A 97 -14.70 -9.25 -10.07
N ILE A 98 -15.31 -8.60 -9.10
CA ILE A 98 -14.80 -7.37 -8.52
C ILE A 98 -14.43 -7.62 -7.06
N VAL A 99 -13.34 -6.99 -6.63
CA VAL A 99 -12.96 -6.89 -5.22
C VAL A 99 -13.25 -5.46 -4.76
N GLU A 100 -14.09 -5.30 -3.75
CA GLU A 100 -14.44 -3.97 -3.22
C GLU A 100 -13.41 -3.55 -2.16
N LEU A 101 -12.57 -2.59 -2.53
CA LEU A 101 -11.50 -2.04 -1.67
C LEU A 101 -11.91 -0.73 -0.96
N THR A 102 -13.20 -0.50 -0.75
CA THR A 102 -13.76 0.77 -0.26
C THR A 102 -14.44 0.65 1.11
N HIS A 103 -14.21 -0.44 1.83
CA HIS A 103 -14.86 -0.73 3.12
C HIS A 103 -14.06 -0.26 4.35
N GLY A 104 -12.93 0.40 4.14
CA GLY A 104 -12.20 1.11 5.19
C GLY A 104 -12.88 2.43 5.57
N ASP A 105 -12.41 3.06 6.63
CA ASP A 105 -13.06 4.25 7.18
C ASP A 105 -13.01 5.44 6.21
N GLY A 106 -11.93 5.60 5.44
CA GLY A 106 -11.80 6.62 4.39
C GLY A 106 -12.61 6.30 3.12
N GLY A 107 -13.13 5.08 3.00
CA GLY A 107 -13.96 4.65 1.88
C GLY A 107 -13.16 4.38 0.61
N SER A 108 -11.85 4.08 0.72
CA SER A 108 -10.98 3.94 -0.45
C SER A 108 -9.89 2.88 -0.29
N TYR A 109 -9.28 2.47 -1.41
CA TYR A 109 -8.23 1.46 -1.40
C TYR A 109 -6.99 1.89 -0.58
N THR A 110 -6.78 3.20 -0.39
CA THR A 110 -5.62 3.72 0.35
C THR A 110 -5.76 3.47 1.85
N ASP A 111 -6.96 3.17 2.36
CA ASP A 111 -7.20 2.80 3.76
C ASP A 111 -6.36 1.61 4.20
N PHE A 112 -6.15 0.62 3.31
CA PHE A 112 -5.40 -0.59 3.63
C PHE A 112 -3.92 -0.29 3.89
N GLY A 113 -3.32 0.60 3.11
CA GLY A 113 -1.94 1.04 3.30
C GLY A 113 -1.82 2.01 4.47
N ALA A 114 -2.71 3.00 4.53
CA ALA A 114 -2.68 4.07 5.53
C ALA A 114 -2.81 3.52 6.95
N ARG A 115 -3.84 2.68 7.20
CA ARG A 115 -4.10 2.12 8.55
C ARG A 115 -2.94 1.28 9.04
N PHE A 116 -2.40 0.40 8.20
CA PHE A 116 -1.29 -0.44 8.62
C PHE A 116 0.03 0.34 8.76
N THR A 117 0.25 1.35 7.92
CA THR A 117 1.39 2.28 8.07
C THR A 117 1.33 2.97 9.43
N ALA A 118 0.20 3.58 9.81
CA ALA A 118 0.08 4.28 11.09
C ALA A 118 0.34 3.34 12.29
N LEU A 119 -0.19 2.11 12.24
CA LEU A 119 0.03 1.09 13.28
C LEU A 119 1.48 0.63 13.38
N LEU A 120 2.18 0.46 12.25
CA LEU A 120 3.59 0.09 12.25
C LEU A 120 4.49 1.23 12.71
N ILE A 121 4.18 2.46 12.32
CA ILE A 121 4.90 3.65 12.78
C ILE A 121 4.74 3.81 14.29
N ASP A 122 3.52 3.72 14.82
CA ASP A 122 3.30 3.69 16.27
C ASP A 122 4.09 2.54 16.92
N TYR A 123 4.02 1.31 16.39
CA TYR A 123 4.73 0.17 16.94
C TYR A 123 6.26 0.36 17.02
N PHE A 124 6.89 0.82 15.93
CA PHE A 124 8.35 0.96 15.86
C PHE A 124 8.88 2.25 16.48
N CYS A 125 8.06 3.29 16.59
CA CYS A 125 8.48 4.61 17.05
C CYS A 125 7.90 5.02 18.41
N ARG A 126 7.15 4.13 19.10
CA ARG A 126 6.55 4.38 20.44
C ARG A 126 7.53 4.88 21.51
N HIS A 127 8.82 4.65 21.31
CA HIS A 127 9.88 4.98 22.28
C HIS A 127 10.80 6.12 21.80
N SER A 128 10.36 6.94 20.84
CA SER A 128 11.11 8.15 20.47
C SER A 128 11.11 9.16 21.63
N GLU A 129 12.25 9.84 21.84
CA GLU A 129 12.39 10.90 22.84
C GLU A 129 11.74 12.22 22.38
N LEU A 130 11.56 12.37 21.07
CA LEU A 130 10.93 13.54 20.45
C LEU A 130 9.46 13.25 20.12
N PRO A 131 8.58 14.26 20.20
CA PRO A 131 7.21 14.11 19.71
C PRO A 131 7.23 13.82 18.21
N MET A 132 6.34 12.93 17.76
CA MET A 132 6.21 12.59 16.35
C MET A 132 5.18 13.50 15.67
N HIS A 133 5.55 14.01 14.49
CA HIS A 133 4.66 14.80 13.65
C HIS A 133 4.59 14.23 12.24
N ILE A 134 3.38 13.94 11.76
CA ILE A 134 3.13 13.42 10.41
C ILE A 134 2.91 14.60 9.46
N LEU A 135 3.60 14.61 8.33
CA LEU A 135 3.50 15.64 7.31
C LEU A 135 3.17 14.99 5.97
N PHE A 136 2.10 15.42 5.30
CA PHE A 136 1.72 14.82 4.02
C PHE A 136 1.11 15.83 3.07
N ALA A 137 1.45 15.69 1.78
CA ALA A 137 0.82 16.40 0.68
C ALA A 137 0.39 15.41 -0.40
N GLY A 138 -0.90 15.35 -0.71
CA GLY A 138 -1.45 14.37 -1.65
C GLY A 138 -2.89 14.68 -2.06
N SER A 139 -3.52 13.69 -2.71
CA SER A 139 -4.95 13.79 -3.06
C SER A 139 -5.83 13.78 -1.81
N GLU A 140 -7.09 14.19 -1.97
CA GLU A 140 -8.04 14.23 -0.86
C GLU A 140 -8.36 12.84 -0.28
N LEU A 141 -8.36 11.78 -1.09
CA LEU A 141 -8.60 10.40 -0.63
C LEU A 141 -7.42 9.84 0.17
N GLU A 142 -6.19 10.10 -0.27
CA GLU A 142 -4.98 9.72 0.46
C GLU A 142 -4.90 10.47 1.79
N THR A 143 -5.16 11.78 1.74
CA THR A 143 -5.23 12.66 2.92
C THR A 143 -6.25 12.15 3.93
N LEU A 144 -7.47 11.83 3.50
CA LEU A 144 -8.52 11.33 4.38
C LEU A 144 -8.15 9.99 5.01
N SER A 145 -7.59 9.06 4.24
CA SER A 145 -7.25 7.73 4.72
C SER A 145 -6.11 7.78 5.75
N LEU A 146 -5.08 8.60 5.50
CA LEU A 146 -4.00 8.84 6.46
C LEU A 146 -4.49 9.60 7.70
N ALA A 147 -5.28 10.66 7.52
CA ALA A 147 -5.82 11.44 8.62
C ALA A 147 -6.65 10.57 9.58
N LYS A 148 -7.50 9.69 9.03
CA LYS A 148 -8.23 8.71 9.83
C LYS A 148 -7.33 7.67 10.49
N ALA A 149 -6.36 7.13 9.76
CA ALA A 149 -5.41 6.17 10.32
C ALA A 149 -4.63 6.74 11.53
N PHE A 150 -4.16 7.98 11.44
CA PHE A 150 -3.42 8.63 12.52
C PHE A 150 -4.32 9.20 13.63
N SER A 151 -5.61 9.41 13.37
CA SER A 151 -6.57 9.87 14.38
C SER A 151 -6.76 8.90 15.56
N GLU A 152 -6.32 7.64 15.43
CA GLU A 152 -6.34 6.65 16.52
C GLU A 152 -5.29 6.91 17.62
N PHE A 153 -4.34 7.82 17.41
CA PHE A 153 -3.20 8.04 18.31
C PHE A 153 -3.22 9.48 18.85
N GLU A 154 -3.53 9.65 20.13
CA GLU A 154 -3.60 10.98 20.78
C GLU A 154 -2.23 11.67 20.86
N ASP A 155 -1.15 10.89 20.96
CA ASP A 155 0.23 11.40 21.10
C ASP A 155 0.91 11.70 19.74
N ILE A 156 0.24 11.43 18.61
CA ILE A 156 0.76 11.72 17.27
C ILE A 156 0.02 12.93 16.71
N HIS A 157 0.76 13.97 16.36
CA HIS A 157 0.22 15.11 15.63
C HIS A 157 0.40 14.92 14.13
N ALA A 158 -0.56 15.40 13.34
CA ALA A 158 -0.48 15.28 11.89
C ALA A 158 -0.95 16.55 11.18
N THR A 159 -0.24 16.92 10.12
CA THR A 159 -0.59 18.01 9.23
C THR A 159 -0.67 17.52 7.79
N PHE A 160 -1.83 17.68 7.17
CA PHE A 160 -2.07 17.28 5.80
C PHE A 160 -2.38 18.51 4.94
N LEU A 161 -1.71 18.59 3.79
CA LEU A 161 -1.89 19.64 2.78
C LEU A 161 -2.52 19.04 1.53
N TYR A 162 -3.52 19.72 0.99
CA TYR A 162 -4.10 19.37 -0.31
C TYR A 162 -4.47 20.65 -1.08
N PRO A 163 -4.44 20.63 -2.43
CA PRO A 163 -4.81 21.79 -3.23
C PRO A 163 -6.28 22.15 -3.01
N LYS A 164 -6.59 23.45 -3.03
CA LYS A 164 -7.92 23.98 -2.67
C LYS A 164 -9.06 23.52 -3.60
N ASP A 165 -8.76 23.13 -4.83
CA ASP A 165 -9.76 22.95 -5.87
C ASP A 165 -10.60 21.66 -5.72
N ASP A 166 -11.90 21.78 -6.02
CA ASP A 166 -12.95 20.75 -6.18
C ASP A 166 -12.93 19.51 -5.26
N VAL A 167 -12.63 19.67 -3.98
CA VAL A 167 -12.87 18.59 -3.00
C VAL A 167 -14.37 18.34 -2.86
N GLN A 168 -14.75 17.07 -3.01
CA GLN A 168 -16.12 16.61 -2.82
C GLN A 168 -16.62 16.97 -1.41
N ASP A 169 -17.83 17.50 -1.32
CA ASP A 169 -18.40 17.92 -0.02
C ASP A 169 -18.48 16.77 0.98
N MET A 170 -18.70 15.54 0.50
CA MET A 170 -18.67 14.34 1.34
C MET A 170 -17.33 14.16 2.06
N ILE A 171 -16.19 14.42 1.39
CA ILE A 171 -14.86 14.32 1.99
C ILE A 171 -14.62 15.44 2.99
N LYS A 172 -15.04 16.68 2.66
CA LYS A 172 -14.95 17.83 3.59
C LYS A 172 -15.67 17.57 4.90
N GLN A 173 -16.86 16.95 4.85
CA GLN A 173 -17.61 16.62 6.06
C GLN A 173 -16.85 15.63 6.95
N GLN A 174 -16.10 14.70 6.35
CA GLN A 174 -15.30 13.75 7.13
C GLN A 174 -14.09 14.43 7.78
N PHE A 175 -13.47 15.42 7.13
CA PHE A 175 -12.38 16.19 7.75
C PHE A 175 -12.83 16.95 9.02
N ILE A 176 -14.06 17.45 9.05
CA ILE A 176 -14.60 18.18 10.22
C ILE A 176 -14.74 17.27 11.45
N SER A 177 -14.87 15.96 11.24
CA SER A 177 -15.03 14.98 12.33
C SER A 177 -13.71 14.47 12.93
N LEU A 178 -12.57 14.92 12.40
CA LEU A 178 -11.25 14.51 12.89
C LEU A 178 -10.93 15.15 14.26
N PRO A 179 -10.12 14.48 15.10
CA PRO A 179 -9.72 15.01 16.41
C PRO A 179 -8.73 16.18 16.30
N GLU A 180 -8.55 16.91 17.41
CA GLU A 180 -7.80 18.17 17.44
C GLU A 180 -6.31 18.04 17.08
N ASN A 181 -5.71 16.85 17.24
CA ASN A 181 -4.32 16.56 16.86
C ASN A 181 -4.11 16.35 15.35
N ILE A 182 -5.19 16.35 14.55
CA ILE A 182 -5.15 16.18 13.10
C ILE A 182 -5.53 17.49 12.42
N HIS A 183 -4.56 18.08 11.73
CA HIS A 183 -4.70 19.36 11.05
C HIS A 183 -4.76 19.18 9.55
N ILE A 184 -5.81 19.71 8.94
CA ILE A 184 -6.07 19.62 7.51
C ILE A 184 -6.05 21.05 6.94
N PHE A 185 -5.11 21.36 6.05
CA PHE A 185 -5.01 22.67 5.40
C PHE A 185 -5.20 22.55 3.89
N ASN A 186 -6.06 23.40 3.36
CA ASN A 186 -6.18 23.58 1.92
C ASN A 186 -5.21 24.68 1.45
N VAL A 187 -4.39 24.36 0.46
CA VAL A 187 -3.40 25.29 -0.08
C VAL A 187 -3.95 25.93 -1.34
N ASN A 188 -3.85 27.27 -1.43
CA ASN A 188 -4.19 28.00 -2.64
C ASN A 188 -3.07 27.87 -3.68
N GLY A 189 -2.98 26.70 -4.31
CA GLY A 189 -1.94 26.33 -5.26
C GLY A 189 -2.15 24.90 -5.77
N SER A 190 -1.16 24.41 -6.49
CA SER A 190 -1.09 23.06 -7.03
C SER A 190 -0.67 22.02 -5.97
N LEU A 191 -0.74 20.73 -6.33
CA LEU A 191 -0.17 19.67 -5.49
C LEU A 191 1.36 19.83 -5.35
N ASP A 192 2.05 20.34 -6.37
CA ASP A 192 3.49 20.58 -6.31
C ASP A 192 3.83 21.70 -5.32
N ASP A 193 2.99 22.74 -5.22
CA ASP A 193 3.13 23.78 -4.19
C ASP A 193 2.96 23.19 -2.78
N CYS A 194 2.00 22.28 -2.59
CA CYS A 194 1.83 21.57 -1.31
C CYS A 194 3.09 20.76 -0.95
N LYS A 195 3.66 20.04 -1.92
CA LYS A 195 4.88 19.25 -1.71
C LYS A 195 6.09 20.14 -1.42
N ALA A 196 6.19 21.31 -2.08
CA ALA A 196 7.24 22.28 -1.82
C ALA A 196 7.21 22.82 -0.38
N ILE A 197 6.01 23.09 0.16
CA ILE A 197 5.86 23.49 1.58
C ILE A 197 6.37 22.40 2.53
N ILE A 198 6.02 21.13 2.28
CA ILE A 198 6.50 20.01 3.10
C ILE A 198 8.03 19.89 3.03
N ALA A 199 8.62 20.06 1.85
CA ALA A 199 10.07 20.04 1.67
C ALA A 199 10.75 21.17 2.47
N GLU A 200 10.22 22.39 2.42
CA GLU A 200 10.74 23.53 3.20
C GLU A 200 10.69 23.26 4.72
N ILE A 201 9.58 22.69 5.22
CA ILE A 201 9.46 22.31 6.65
C ILE A 201 10.50 21.25 7.04
N THR A 202 10.82 20.33 6.13
CA THR A 202 11.77 19.23 6.38
C THR A 202 13.22 19.71 6.38
N GLU A 203 13.52 20.79 5.65
CA GLU A 203 14.85 21.42 5.63
C GLU A 203 15.06 22.39 6.81
N ASP A 204 13.99 22.75 7.54
CA ASP A 204 14.06 23.60 8.71
C ASP A 204 14.73 22.85 9.89
N ALA A 205 15.87 23.38 10.34
CA ALA A 205 16.69 22.78 11.39
C ALA A 205 16.03 22.85 12.78
N ASP A 206 15.21 23.87 13.04
CA ASP A 206 14.49 24.01 14.31
C ASP A 206 13.36 22.97 14.38
N MET A 207 12.66 22.74 13.27
CA MET A 207 11.66 21.67 13.16
C MET A 207 12.31 20.30 13.31
N SER A 208 13.33 20.00 12.51
CA SER A 208 14.04 18.72 12.55
C SER A 208 14.72 18.42 13.89
N GLY A 209 15.06 19.45 14.67
CA GLY A 209 15.66 19.32 15.99
C GLY A 209 14.66 19.18 17.15
N SER A 210 13.40 19.57 16.96
CA SER A 210 12.38 19.63 18.02
C SER A 210 11.34 18.51 17.96
N MET A 211 11.16 17.88 16.80
CA MET A 211 10.20 16.80 16.59
C MET A 211 10.73 15.77 15.59
N GLU A 212 10.22 14.54 15.67
CA GLU A 212 10.45 13.53 14.65
C GLU A 212 9.42 13.66 13.53
N LEU A 213 9.89 14.08 12.35
CA LEU A 213 9.04 14.22 11.18
C LEU A 213 8.89 12.90 10.43
N PHE A 214 7.65 12.48 10.18
CA PHE A 214 7.34 11.35 9.30
C PHE A 214 6.53 11.82 8.09
N ILE A 215 7.02 11.51 6.89
CA ILE A 215 6.42 11.93 5.63
C ILE A 215 6.01 10.68 4.86
N PRO A 216 4.77 10.17 5.04
CA PRO A 216 4.30 9.00 4.32
C PRO A 216 4.25 9.27 2.82
N HIS A 217 4.40 8.22 2.03
CA HIS A 217 4.24 8.26 0.58
C HIS A 217 3.24 7.18 0.13
N PRO A 218 2.31 7.45 -0.80
CA PRO A 218 1.31 6.46 -1.22
C PRO A 218 1.92 5.25 -1.94
N ALA A 219 3.15 5.38 -2.45
CA ALA A 219 3.93 4.28 -3.01
C ALA A 219 4.78 3.53 -1.97
N GLN A 220 4.74 3.90 -0.69
CA GLN A 220 5.55 3.26 0.36
C GLN A 220 5.31 1.74 0.41
N THR A 221 6.33 1.00 0.84
CA THR A 221 6.31 -0.47 0.86
C THR A 221 5.10 -1.06 1.60
N THR A 222 4.60 -0.42 2.64
CA THR A 222 3.36 -0.83 3.33
C THR A 222 2.14 -0.82 2.42
N TYR A 223 1.99 0.21 1.58
CA TYR A 223 0.92 0.27 0.59
C TYR A 223 1.07 -0.84 -0.45
N LEU A 224 2.29 -1.07 -0.95
CA LEU A 224 2.58 -2.19 -1.86
C LEU A 224 2.18 -3.53 -1.23
N LEU A 225 2.64 -3.83 -0.01
CA LEU A 225 2.36 -5.10 0.66
C LEU A 225 0.87 -5.25 1.03
N SER A 226 0.20 -4.18 1.43
CA SER A 226 -1.25 -4.19 1.62
C SER A 226 -2.01 -4.51 0.33
N GLN A 227 -1.58 -3.96 -0.81
CA GLN A 227 -2.16 -4.30 -2.11
C GLN A 227 -1.86 -5.75 -2.53
N VAL A 228 -0.68 -6.29 -2.20
CA VAL A 228 -0.36 -7.72 -2.38
C VAL A 228 -1.36 -8.59 -1.62
N CYS A 229 -1.68 -8.23 -0.38
CA CYS A 229 -2.70 -8.92 0.42
C CYS A 229 -4.06 -8.92 -0.28
N CYS A 230 -4.48 -7.77 -0.84
CA CYS A 230 -5.71 -7.64 -1.60
C CYS A 230 -5.73 -8.53 -2.85
N CYS A 231 -4.65 -8.55 -3.63
CA CYS A 231 -4.52 -9.41 -4.81
C CYS A 231 -4.60 -10.90 -4.46
N LEU A 232 -3.84 -11.34 -3.44
CA LEU A 232 -3.86 -12.72 -2.96
C LEU A 232 -5.26 -13.12 -2.49
N TYR A 233 -5.85 -12.34 -1.59
CA TYR A 233 -7.17 -12.64 -1.06
C TYR A 233 -8.24 -12.70 -2.16
N ALA A 234 -8.21 -11.77 -3.13
CA ALA A 234 -9.12 -11.80 -4.26
C ALA A 234 -8.96 -13.10 -5.09
N VAL A 235 -7.73 -13.47 -5.45
CA VAL A 235 -7.43 -14.68 -6.22
C VAL A 235 -7.90 -15.95 -5.49
N LEU A 236 -7.54 -16.11 -4.22
CA LEU A 236 -7.91 -17.28 -3.43
C LEU A 236 -9.43 -17.36 -3.24
N THR A 237 -10.10 -16.23 -3.06
CA THR A 237 -11.56 -16.16 -2.98
C THR A 237 -12.21 -16.56 -4.29
N VAL A 238 -11.76 -16.03 -5.43
CA VAL A 238 -12.31 -16.39 -6.75
C VAL A 238 -12.09 -17.87 -7.05
N LEU A 239 -10.91 -18.42 -6.76
CA LEU A 239 -10.63 -19.85 -6.96
C LEU A 239 -11.60 -20.75 -6.20
N SER A 240 -11.85 -20.45 -4.92
CA SER A 240 -12.78 -21.23 -4.10
C SER A 240 -14.23 -21.14 -4.58
N ARG A 241 -14.57 -20.07 -5.32
CA ARG A 241 -15.94 -19.78 -5.76
C ARG A 241 -16.24 -20.20 -7.19
N ALA A 242 -15.25 -20.20 -8.09
CA ALA A 242 -15.46 -20.39 -9.53
C ALA A 242 -16.22 -21.68 -9.86
N GLY A 243 -15.87 -22.80 -9.21
CA GLY A 243 -16.58 -24.07 -9.41
C GLY A 243 -18.08 -23.97 -9.12
N TYR A 244 -18.48 -23.17 -8.13
CA TYR A 244 -19.87 -22.95 -7.74
C TYR A 244 -20.55 -21.83 -8.56
N ASP A 245 -19.90 -20.68 -8.71
CA ASP A 245 -20.47 -19.49 -9.35
C ASP A 245 -20.60 -19.64 -10.87
N ASN A 246 -19.71 -20.41 -11.53
CA ASN A 246 -19.64 -20.49 -12.99
C ASN A 246 -19.24 -21.85 -13.59
N ASN A 247 -19.13 -22.92 -12.78
CA ASN A 247 -18.76 -24.29 -13.21
C ASN A 247 -17.39 -24.41 -13.89
N ILE A 248 -16.45 -23.50 -13.61
CA ILE A 248 -15.09 -23.59 -14.12
C ILE A 248 -14.23 -24.35 -13.09
N GLU A 249 -13.83 -25.58 -13.41
CA GLU A 249 -13.06 -26.44 -12.49
C GLU A 249 -11.60 -26.01 -12.29
N GLN A 250 -11.00 -25.35 -13.30
CA GLN A 250 -9.60 -24.87 -13.26
C GLN A 250 -9.48 -23.49 -13.91
N PRO A 251 -10.03 -22.45 -13.28
CA PRO A 251 -10.01 -21.11 -13.86
C PRO A 251 -8.58 -20.61 -13.99
N GLN A 252 -8.26 -20.03 -15.15
CA GLN A 252 -7.05 -19.24 -15.32
C GLN A 252 -7.39 -17.80 -14.94
N LEU A 253 -6.71 -17.24 -13.94
CA LEU A 253 -7.07 -15.95 -13.37
C LEU A 253 -6.17 -14.83 -13.90
N ILE A 254 -6.80 -13.72 -14.27
CA ILE A 254 -6.14 -12.50 -14.71
C ILE A 254 -6.53 -11.39 -13.75
N ILE A 255 -5.56 -10.63 -13.25
CA ILE A 255 -5.84 -9.46 -12.40
C ILE A 255 -5.83 -8.20 -13.28
N GLY A 256 -6.91 -7.44 -13.24
CA GLY A 256 -7.00 -6.10 -13.82
C GLY A 256 -6.79 -5.03 -12.75
N THR A 257 -5.92 -4.05 -13.02
CA THR A 257 -5.65 -2.93 -12.10
C THR A 257 -5.65 -1.58 -12.82
N PRO A 258 -6.18 -0.51 -12.19
CA PRO A 258 -6.08 0.84 -12.74
C PRO A 258 -4.65 1.38 -12.62
N LEU A 259 -4.12 1.97 -13.70
CA LEU A 259 -2.75 2.52 -13.70
C LEU A 259 -2.56 3.70 -12.75
N LYS A 260 -3.61 4.49 -12.52
CA LYS A 260 -3.53 5.63 -11.59
C LYS A 260 -3.28 5.21 -10.14
N GLN A 261 -3.50 3.93 -9.82
CA GLN A 261 -3.26 3.40 -8.49
C GLN A 261 -1.78 2.99 -8.38
N PRO A 262 -0.96 3.72 -7.57
CA PRO A 262 0.44 3.36 -7.40
C PRO A 262 0.56 1.95 -6.83
N ASN A 263 1.59 1.21 -7.28
CA ASN A 263 1.91 -0.15 -6.87
C ASN A 263 0.95 -1.25 -7.34
N ALA A 264 -0.15 -0.96 -8.03
CA ALA A 264 -1.20 -1.96 -8.27
C ALA A 264 -0.72 -3.13 -9.14
N VAL A 265 -0.03 -2.84 -10.24
CA VAL A 265 0.52 -3.88 -11.13
C VAL A 265 1.66 -4.60 -10.42
N SER A 266 2.55 -3.85 -9.77
CA SER A 266 3.67 -4.39 -8.99
C SER A 266 3.21 -5.33 -7.87
N ALA A 267 2.11 -5.02 -7.19
CA ALA A 267 1.50 -5.85 -6.16
C ALA A 267 0.94 -7.15 -6.73
N ALA A 268 0.26 -7.11 -7.88
CA ALA A 268 -0.23 -8.30 -8.54
C ALA A 268 0.91 -9.22 -8.99
N VAL A 269 1.99 -8.64 -9.54
CA VAL A 269 3.20 -9.36 -9.91
C VAL A 269 3.88 -9.98 -8.70
N LEU A 270 4.01 -9.22 -7.61
CA LEU A 270 4.62 -9.71 -6.37
C LEU A 270 3.78 -10.85 -5.77
N ALA A 271 2.45 -10.71 -5.72
CA ALA A 271 1.54 -11.79 -5.31
C ALA A 271 1.76 -13.07 -6.12
N LYS A 272 1.90 -12.98 -7.45
CA LYS A 272 2.23 -14.11 -8.31
C LYS A 272 3.57 -14.74 -7.95
N LYS A 273 4.62 -13.92 -7.77
CA LYS A 273 5.96 -14.41 -7.36
C LYS A 273 5.97 -15.03 -5.96
N MET A 274 5.04 -14.64 -5.09
CA MET A 274 4.82 -15.27 -3.78
C MET A 274 4.07 -16.61 -3.87
N GLY A 275 3.61 -17.02 -5.05
CA GLY A 275 2.96 -18.33 -5.29
C GLY A 275 1.48 -18.24 -5.68
N ALA A 276 0.89 -17.05 -5.77
CA ALA A 276 -0.51 -16.92 -6.15
C ALA A 276 -0.75 -17.46 -7.58
N PRO A 277 -1.83 -18.24 -7.81
CA PRO A 277 -2.19 -18.78 -9.12
C PRO A 277 -2.77 -17.70 -10.03
N ILE A 278 -1.89 -16.83 -10.55
CA ILE A 278 -2.21 -15.71 -11.45
C ILE A 278 -1.56 -15.95 -12.82
N ASN A 279 -2.38 -15.93 -13.86
CA ASN A 279 -1.98 -16.24 -15.24
C ASN A 279 -1.64 -15.00 -16.06
N GLY A 280 -2.23 -13.84 -15.75
CA GLY A 280 -1.95 -12.62 -16.49
C GLY A 280 -2.30 -11.35 -15.72
N PHE A 281 -1.89 -10.22 -16.29
CA PHE A 281 -2.10 -8.89 -15.73
C PHE A 281 -2.64 -7.95 -16.82
N ILE A 282 -3.67 -7.19 -16.48
CA ILE A 282 -4.22 -6.13 -17.33
C ILE A 282 -4.06 -4.82 -16.57
N ALA A 283 -3.42 -3.84 -17.18
CA ALA A 283 -3.34 -2.48 -16.67
C ALA A 283 -4.31 -1.60 -17.47
N THR A 284 -5.22 -0.91 -16.79
CA THR A 284 -6.21 -0.02 -17.43
C THR A 284 -5.87 1.43 -17.20
N ALA A 285 -5.77 2.23 -18.26
CA ALA A 285 -5.72 3.69 -18.18
C ALA A 285 -7.12 4.26 -18.39
N ASP A 286 -7.51 5.28 -17.61
CA ASP A 286 -8.75 6.04 -17.84
C ASP A 286 -8.44 7.43 -18.42
N PHE A 287 -9.48 8.17 -18.81
CA PHE A 287 -9.36 9.53 -19.35
C PHE A 287 -8.75 10.55 -18.37
N PHE A 288 -8.82 10.26 -17.06
CA PHE A 288 -8.33 11.16 -16.01
C PHE A 288 -6.85 10.93 -15.68
N CYS A 289 -6.20 9.97 -16.34
CA CYS A 289 -4.77 9.78 -16.23
C CYS A 289 -4.06 10.91 -17.00
N ASN A 290 -3.37 11.80 -16.27
CA ASN A 290 -2.69 12.96 -16.84
C ASN A 290 -1.56 12.56 -17.80
N ASP A 291 -0.80 11.52 -17.45
CA ASP A 291 0.22 10.91 -18.30
C ASP A 291 0.29 9.39 -18.11
N PRO A 292 -0.58 8.61 -18.78
CA PRO A 292 -0.63 7.16 -18.63
C PRO A 292 0.64 6.46 -19.10
N GLN A 293 1.50 7.15 -19.83
CA GLN A 293 2.75 6.58 -20.28
C GLN A 293 3.81 6.65 -19.18
N ILE A 294 3.92 7.77 -18.45
CA ILE A 294 4.81 7.89 -17.30
C ILE A 294 4.40 6.91 -16.19
N ASP A 295 3.12 6.88 -15.82
CA ASP A 295 2.61 5.97 -14.78
C ASP A 295 2.89 4.49 -15.13
N TYR A 296 2.69 4.14 -16.40
CA TYR A 296 3.00 2.81 -16.91
C TYR A 296 4.50 2.50 -16.91
N GLU A 297 5.35 3.45 -17.29
CA GLU A 297 6.81 3.29 -17.29
C GLU A 297 7.37 3.12 -15.87
N GLU A 298 6.82 3.83 -14.88
CA GLU A 298 7.18 3.65 -13.47
C GLU A 298 6.82 2.26 -12.95
N GLU A 299 5.58 1.80 -13.17
CA GLU A 299 5.17 0.44 -12.79
C GLU A 299 5.99 -0.61 -13.53
N CYS A 300 6.26 -0.42 -14.83
CA CYS A 300 7.12 -1.31 -15.60
C CYS A 300 8.53 -1.37 -15.03
N THR A 301 9.07 -0.26 -14.53
CA THR A 301 10.40 -0.21 -13.91
C THR A 301 10.43 -1.01 -12.62
N ARG A 302 9.42 -0.85 -11.74
CA ARG A 302 9.26 -1.67 -10.53
C ARG A 302 9.10 -3.15 -10.85
N VAL A 303 8.22 -3.49 -11.80
CA VAL A 303 7.99 -4.87 -12.24
C VAL A 303 9.27 -5.49 -12.78
N LYS A 304 10.00 -4.79 -13.66
CA LYS A 304 11.30 -5.25 -14.16
C LYS A 304 12.24 -5.61 -13.00
N MET A 305 12.34 -4.73 -12.00
CA MET A 305 13.20 -4.96 -10.84
C MET A 305 12.77 -6.15 -9.98
N LEU A 306 11.46 -6.41 -9.84
CA LEU A 306 10.92 -7.60 -9.18
C LEU A 306 11.26 -8.91 -9.92
N TYR A 307 11.40 -8.85 -11.25
CA TYR A 307 11.85 -9.99 -12.04
C TYR A 307 13.35 -10.18 -11.98
N THR A 308 14.09 -9.10 -12.18
CA THR A 308 15.54 -9.19 -12.20
C THR A 308 16.12 -9.51 -10.82
N GLN A 309 15.46 -9.15 -9.72
CA GLN A 309 16.09 -9.10 -8.38
C GLN A 309 17.43 -8.34 -8.41
N GLY A 310 17.59 -7.41 -9.36
CA GLY A 310 18.85 -6.73 -9.68
C GLY A 310 19.69 -7.33 -10.82
N ASN A 311 19.34 -8.51 -11.37
CA ASN A 311 20.01 -9.18 -12.50
C ASN A 311 19.20 -9.16 -13.82
N THR A 312 19.74 -8.56 -14.87
CA THR A 312 19.05 -8.20 -16.14
C THR A 312 18.56 -9.33 -17.06
N GLU A 313 18.53 -10.60 -16.63
CA GLU A 313 18.28 -11.75 -17.55
C GLU A 313 16.88 -12.39 -17.48
N GLU A 314 15.99 -12.01 -16.55
CA GLU A 314 14.63 -12.58 -16.50
C GLU A 314 13.66 -11.95 -17.51
N CYS A 315 12.82 -12.80 -18.13
CA CYS A 315 11.79 -12.40 -19.07
C CYS A 315 10.64 -11.68 -18.35
N ILE A 316 10.40 -10.42 -18.75
CA ILE A 316 9.33 -9.57 -18.20
C ILE A 316 7.97 -10.14 -18.66
N PRO A 317 6.97 -10.27 -17.77
CA PRO A 317 5.64 -10.73 -18.16
C PRO A 317 5.02 -9.71 -19.12
N GLU A 318 4.30 -10.20 -20.13
CA GLU A 318 3.44 -9.33 -20.95
C GLU A 318 2.34 -8.73 -20.05
N ILE A 319 2.46 -7.44 -19.75
CA ILE A 319 1.40 -6.64 -19.16
C ILE A 319 0.61 -6.05 -20.33
N ALA A 320 -0.65 -6.45 -20.47
CA ALA A 320 -1.51 -5.86 -21.48
C ALA A 320 -1.98 -4.48 -21.00
N LEU A 321 -1.58 -3.42 -21.71
CA LEU A 321 -2.09 -2.07 -21.50
C LEU A 321 -3.39 -1.87 -22.28
N PHE A 322 -4.49 -1.63 -21.56
CA PHE A 322 -5.78 -1.31 -22.14
C PHE A 322 -6.09 0.18 -21.91
N ARG A 323 -6.39 0.89 -23.00
CA ARG A 323 -6.76 2.32 -23.01
C ARG A 323 -8.24 2.46 -23.34
#